data_AF-A0A3D1X4L0-F1
#
_entry.id   AF-A0A3D1X4L0-F1
#
_cell.length_a   1.000
_cell.length_b   1.000
_cell.length_c   1.000
_cell.angle_alpha   90.00
_cell.angle_beta   90.00
_cell.angle_gamma   90.00
#
_symmetry.space_group_name_H-M   'P 1'
#
loop_
_entity.id
_entity.type
_entity.pdbx_description
1 polymer ?
#
loop_
_entity_poly.entity_id
_entity_poly.type
_entity_poly.pdbx_seq_one_letter_code
_entity_poly.pdbx_strand_id
1 'polypeptide(L)'
;MVIVGILCLQLVLVGLFAASTAAGALSGLPWHGQLPNDSTLGQVSDPAYPVHPVIWRSYEAFSDFYGPLWYEKHVHPESRFVVNKMYDALLAGVLPATVSLGTPSFGKDQVSIAVRLHGQGEYASTLSVVWVLGSGGRWMIGSISSR
;
A
#
# COMPACT_ATOMS: atom_id res chain seq x y z
N MET A 1 -28.56 -2.44 -44.51
CA MET A 1 -27.52 -2.20 -43.47
C MET A 1 -28.00 -1.32 -42.31
N VAL A 2 -29.31 -1.18 -42.07
CA VAL A 2 -29.84 -0.31 -40.97
C VAL A 2 -30.11 -1.10 -39.67
N ILE A 3 -30.45 -2.38 -39.79
CA ILE A 3 -30.86 -3.23 -38.65
C ILE A 3 -29.68 -3.59 -37.73
N VAL A 4 -28.47 -3.76 -38.28
CA VAL A 4 -27.26 -4.08 -37.49
C VAL A 4 -26.81 -2.89 -36.63
N GLY A 5 -26.93 -1.65 -37.15
CA GLY A 5 -26.58 -0.45 -36.39
C GLY A 5 -27.47 -0.20 -35.18
N ILE A 6 -28.77 -0.53 -35.29
CA ILE A 6 -29.74 -0.37 -34.18
C ILE A 6 -29.50 -1.40 -33.07
N LEU A 7 -29.15 -2.63 -33.44
CA LEU A 7 -28.80 -3.70 -32.48
C LEU A 7 -27.52 -3.38 -31.71
N CYS A 8 -26.48 -2.85 -32.37
CA CYS A 8 -25.26 -2.40 -31.70
C CYS A 8 -25.51 -1.21 -30.76
N LEU A 9 -26.40 -0.27 -31.15
CA LEU A 9 -26.73 0.89 -30.31
C LEU A 9 -27.46 0.47 -29.02
N GLN A 10 -28.36 -0.51 -29.09
CA GLN A 10 -29.04 -1.05 -27.90
C GLN A 10 -28.07 -1.77 -26.96
N LEU A 11 -27.09 -2.52 -27.48
CA LEU A 11 -26.07 -3.19 -26.67
C LEU A 11 -25.16 -2.20 -25.92
N VAL A 12 -24.79 -1.08 -26.55
CA VAL A 12 -23.96 -0.04 -25.91
C VAL A 12 -24.74 0.68 -24.80
N LEU A 13 -26.02 0.96 -25.02
CA LEU A 13 -26.86 1.65 -24.03
C LEU A 13 -27.11 0.77 -22.79
N VAL A 14 -27.31 -0.54 -22.94
CA VAL A 14 -27.49 -1.46 -21.79
C VAL A 14 -26.23 -1.55 -20.92
N GLY A 15 -25.04 -1.53 -21.51
CA GLY A 15 -23.77 -1.55 -20.78
C GLY A 15 -23.55 -0.31 -19.90
N LEU A 16 -24.01 0.86 -20.36
CA LEU A 16 -23.92 2.12 -19.62
C LEU A 16 -24.79 2.14 -18.35
N PHE A 17 -25.98 1.55 -18.38
CA PHE A 17 -26.87 1.46 -17.20
C PHE A 17 -26.48 0.33 -16.23
N ALA A 18 -25.84 -0.74 -16.72
CA ALA A 18 -25.34 -1.82 -15.87
C ALA A 18 -24.10 -1.38 -15.05
N ALA A 19 -23.23 -0.53 -15.60
CA ALA A 19 -22.08 0.01 -14.89
C ALA A 19 -22.48 0.96 -13.74
N SER A 20 -23.51 1.80 -13.94
CA SER A 20 -23.99 2.72 -12.90
C SER A 20 -24.70 2.00 -11.75
N THR A 21 -25.36 0.87 -12.03
CA THR A 21 -26.06 0.09 -11.01
C THR A 21 -25.12 -0.78 -10.18
N ALA A 22 -24.03 -1.30 -10.75
CA ALA A 22 -23.00 -2.02 -9.98
C ALA A 22 -22.24 -1.09 -9.03
N ALA A 23 -21.84 0.10 -9.48
CA ALA A 23 -21.19 1.10 -8.63
C ALA A 23 -22.15 1.65 -7.55
N GLY A 24 -23.43 1.88 -7.92
CA GLY A 24 -24.49 2.25 -6.99
C GLY A 24 -24.78 1.17 -5.95
N ALA A 25 -24.82 -0.10 -6.36
CA ALA A 25 -25.02 -1.25 -5.48
C ALA A 25 -23.86 -1.43 -4.50
N LEU A 26 -22.62 -1.19 -4.93
CA LEU A 26 -21.45 -1.18 -4.05
C LEU A 26 -21.46 -0.01 -3.05
N SER A 27 -21.95 1.17 -3.47
CA SER A 27 -22.07 2.34 -2.59
C SER A 27 -23.21 2.24 -1.56
N GLY A 28 -24.22 1.41 -1.84
CA GLY A 28 -25.37 1.17 -0.97
C GLY A 28 -25.18 0.02 0.01
N LEU A 29 -24.10 -0.76 -0.11
CA LEU A 29 -23.75 -1.77 0.88
C LEU A 29 -23.23 -1.05 2.13
N PRO A 30 -23.82 -1.31 3.32
CA PRO A 30 -23.27 -0.80 4.56
C PRO A 30 -21.83 -1.31 4.70
N TRP A 31 -20.87 -0.40 4.59
CA TRP A 31 -19.48 -0.67 4.94
C TRP A 31 -19.45 -0.98 6.44
N HIS A 32 -19.25 -2.25 6.79
CA HIS A 32 -19.26 -2.70 8.19
C HIS A 32 -18.00 -2.28 8.97
N GLY A 33 -17.16 -1.40 8.41
CA GLY A 33 -16.17 -0.62 9.16
C GLY A 33 -15.01 -1.40 9.73
N GLN A 34 -15.00 -2.72 9.59
CA GLN A 34 -13.97 -3.57 10.16
C GLN A 34 -13.20 -4.23 9.04
N LEU A 35 -12.02 -3.68 8.80
CA LEU A 35 -11.02 -4.35 7.99
C LEU A 35 -10.66 -5.68 8.65
N PRO A 36 -10.43 -6.72 7.84
CA PRO A 36 -10.02 -8.01 8.35
C PRO A 36 -8.79 -7.86 9.24
N ASN A 37 -8.82 -8.51 10.40
CA ASN A 37 -7.67 -8.64 11.28
C ASN A 37 -6.74 -9.69 10.66
N ASP A 38 -5.49 -9.33 10.42
CA ASP A 38 -4.47 -10.28 9.97
C ASP A 38 -3.74 -10.78 11.23
N SER A 39 -3.73 -12.08 11.47
CA SER A 39 -3.15 -12.68 12.69
C SER A 39 -1.67 -12.31 12.90
N THR A 40 -0.95 -11.88 11.86
CA THR A 40 0.44 -11.43 11.95
C THR A 40 0.61 -9.93 12.12
N LEU A 41 -0.37 -9.11 11.68
CA LEU A 41 -0.34 -7.65 11.79
C LEU A 41 -1.24 -7.09 12.90
N GLY A 42 -2.17 -7.88 13.41
CA GLY A 42 -3.31 -7.41 14.19
C GLY A 42 -4.32 -6.67 13.31
N GLN A 43 -4.89 -5.60 13.86
CA GLN A 43 -5.86 -4.75 13.17
C GLN A 43 -5.20 -4.04 11.97
N VAL A 44 -5.72 -4.32 10.78
CA VAL A 44 -5.28 -3.67 9.54
C VAL A 44 -5.77 -2.23 9.52
N SER A 45 -4.85 -1.30 9.30
CA SER A 45 -5.17 0.13 9.22
C SER A 45 -5.97 0.45 7.97
N ASP A 46 -7.03 1.24 8.13
CA ASP A 46 -7.86 1.68 7.01
C ASP A 46 -7.16 2.76 6.18
N PRO A 47 -6.84 2.50 4.88
CA PRO A 47 -6.21 3.49 4.03
C PRO A 47 -7.10 4.71 3.74
N ALA A 48 -8.42 4.61 3.93
CA ALA A 48 -9.38 5.70 3.75
C ALA A 48 -9.58 6.55 5.02
N TYR A 49 -9.10 6.09 6.18
CA TYR A 49 -9.18 6.84 7.43
C TYR A 49 -7.96 7.76 7.56
N PRO A 50 -8.11 9.04 7.94
CA PRO A 50 -6.98 9.97 8.04
C PRO A 50 -6.12 9.61 9.25
N VAL A 51 -5.13 8.76 9.02
CA VAL A 51 -4.09 8.40 9.98
C VAL A 51 -2.77 9.01 9.50
N HIS A 52 -1.90 9.32 10.45
CA HIS A 52 -0.59 9.95 10.30
C HIS A 52 0.10 9.72 8.91
N PRO A 53 0.76 10.73 8.30
CA PRO A 53 1.28 10.67 6.92
C PRO A 53 2.11 9.44 6.56
N VAL A 54 2.72 8.80 7.56
CA VAL A 54 3.47 7.54 7.46
C VAL A 54 2.66 6.39 6.85
N ILE A 55 1.34 6.33 7.06
CA ILE A 55 0.51 5.29 6.43
C ILE A 55 0.59 5.40 4.91
N TRP A 56 0.28 6.59 4.37
CA TRP A 56 0.38 6.86 2.94
C TRP A 56 1.80 6.65 2.42
N ARG A 57 2.82 7.10 3.17
CA ARG A 57 4.22 6.89 2.78
C ARG A 57 4.63 5.42 2.77
N SER A 58 4.06 4.60 3.63
CA SER A 58 4.29 3.15 3.62
C SER A 58 3.69 2.50 2.39
N TYR A 59 2.45 2.85 2.03
CA TYR A 59 1.89 2.42 0.75
C TYR A 59 2.75 2.88 -0.43
N GLU A 60 3.14 4.15 -0.46
CA GLU A 60 3.97 4.70 -1.53
C GLU A 60 5.32 3.99 -1.64
N ALA A 61 6.05 3.81 -0.55
CA ALA A 61 7.38 3.20 -0.58
C ALA A 61 7.35 1.74 -1.06
N PHE A 62 6.41 0.94 -0.55
CA PHE A 62 6.41 -0.50 -0.83
C PHE A 62 5.58 -0.91 -2.06
N SER A 63 4.88 0.03 -2.70
CA SER A 63 4.30 -0.15 -4.04
C SER A 63 5.15 0.46 -5.17
N ASP A 64 6.22 1.17 -4.83
CA ASP A 64 7.14 1.78 -5.81
C ASP A 64 8.10 0.74 -6.41
N PHE A 65 8.72 1.10 -7.54
CA PHE A 65 9.74 0.28 -8.18
C PHE A 65 11.04 0.28 -7.38
N TYR A 66 11.64 -0.91 -7.27
CA TYR A 66 12.94 -1.06 -6.63
C TYR A 66 14.09 -0.52 -7.48
N GLY A 67 15.05 0.17 -6.86
CA GLY A 67 16.27 0.67 -7.49
C GLY A 67 17.01 1.71 -6.65
N PRO A 68 18.12 2.29 -7.13
CA PRO A 68 18.88 3.30 -6.37
C PRO A 68 18.04 4.52 -5.97
N LEU A 69 17.16 4.98 -6.87
CA LEU A 69 16.25 6.09 -6.63
C LEU A 69 15.23 5.80 -5.51
N TRP A 70 14.92 4.52 -5.27
CA TRP A 70 14.04 4.11 -4.18
C TRP A 70 14.65 4.49 -2.83
N TYR A 71 15.95 4.21 -2.63
CA TYR A 71 16.67 4.59 -1.41
C TYR A 71 16.75 6.10 -1.23
N GLU A 72 16.97 6.84 -2.33
CA GLU A 72 17.02 8.29 -2.29
C GLU A 72 15.69 8.90 -1.89
N LYS A 73 14.61 8.34 -2.45
CA LYS A 73 13.24 8.80 -2.22
C LYS A 73 12.78 8.43 -0.81
N HIS A 74 12.94 7.19 -0.38
CA HIS A 74 12.20 6.66 0.78
C HIS A 74 13.05 6.43 2.02
N VAL A 75 14.38 6.33 1.92
CA VAL A 75 15.25 5.94 3.04
C VAL A 75 16.10 7.11 3.52
N HIS A 76 16.14 7.29 4.84
CA HIS A 76 16.93 8.32 5.49
C HIS A 76 18.42 8.17 5.10
N PRO A 77 19.16 9.24 4.75
CA PRO A 77 20.53 9.14 4.24
C PRO A 77 21.47 8.29 5.10
N GLU A 78 21.39 8.44 6.43
CA GLU A 78 22.21 7.71 7.40
C GLU A 78 21.86 6.21 7.47
N SER A 79 20.63 5.85 7.10
CA SER A 79 20.13 4.49 7.16
C SER A 79 20.32 3.70 5.86
N ARG A 80 20.61 4.39 4.74
CA ARG A 80 20.69 3.76 3.41
C ARG A 80 21.68 2.60 3.36
N PHE A 81 22.86 2.77 3.95
CA PHE A 81 23.88 1.73 3.96
C PHE A 81 23.40 0.47 4.69
N VAL A 82 22.80 0.64 5.88
CA VAL A 82 22.33 -0.48 6.70
C VAL A 82 21.15 -1.18 6.03
N VAL A 83 20.16 -0.41 5.54
CA VAL A 83 18.98 -0.97 4.87
C VAL A 83 19.39 -1.72 3.60
N ASN A 84 20.28 -1.14 2.79
CA ASN A 84 20.79 -1.82 1.60
C ASN A 84 21.51 -3.12 1.96
N LYS A 85 22.47 -3.08 2.89
CA LYS A 85 23.24 -4.27 3.27
C LYS A 85 22.36 -5.42 3.79
N MET A 86 21.29 -5.10 4.53
CA MET A 86 20.47 -6.11 5.21
C MET A 86 19.27 -6.58 4.38
N TYR A 87 18.70 -5.72 3.53
CA TYR A 87 17.40 -5.96 2.91
C TYR A 87 17.38 -5.84 1.37
N ASP A 88 18.51 -5.54 0.72
CA ASP A 88 18.57 -5.38 -0.75
C ASP A 88 17.98 -6.58 -1.50
N ALA A 89 18.39 -7.80 -1.17
CA ALA A 89 17.90 -9.02 -1.82
C ALA A 89 16.39 -9.24 -1.60
N LEU A 90 15.88 -8.95 -0.39
CA LEU A 90 14.46 -9.10 -0.07
C LEU A 90 13.62 -8.04 -0.81
N LEU A 91 14.05 -6.79 -0.78
CA LEU A 91 13.34 -5.70 -1.46
C LEU A 91 13.37 -5.88 -2.98
N ALA A 92 14.49 -6.32 -3.55
CA ALA A 92 14.60 -6.62 -4.98
C ALA A 92 13.69 -7.77 -5.44
N GLY A 93 13.45 -8.76 -4.59
CA GLY A 93 12.61 -9.91 -4.91
C GLY A 93 11.11 -9.68 -4.71
N VAL A 94 10.74 -8.70 -3.87
CA VAL A 94 9.35 -8.51 -3.42
C VAL A 94 8.71 -7.25 -4.02
N LEU A 95 9.49 -6.21 -4.32
CA LEU A 95 8.96 -4.95 -4.83
C LEU A 95 8.84 -4.93 -6.36
N PRO A 96 7.82 -4.24 -6.92
CA PRO A 96 6.71 -3.59 -6.22
C PRO A 96 5.73 -4.61 -5.63
N ALA A 97 5.27 -4.37 -4.39
CA ALA A 97 4.42 -5.31 -3.67
C ALA A 97 3.00 -4.76 -3.47
N THR A 98 2.02 -5.67 -3.38
CA THR A 98 0.77 -5.33 -2.69
C THR A 98 1.06 -5.30 -1.20
N VAL A 99 0.57 -4.30 -0.48
CA VAL A 99 0.91 -4.15 0.94
C VAL A 99 -0.30 -4.12 1.85
N SER A 100 -0.15 -4.72 3.02
CA SER A 100 -1.09 -4.59 4.14
C SER A 100 -0.36 -3.98 5.33
N LEU A 101 -0.95 -2.97 5.94
CA LEU A 101 -0.36 -2.23 7.04
C LEU A 101 -1.06 -2.55 8.35
N GLY A 102 -0.30 -2.87 9.38
CA GLY A 102 -0.80 -2.94 10.75
C GLY A 102 -1.09 -1.55 11.33
N THR A 103 -1.54 -1.52 12.58
CA THR A 103 -1.77 -0.26 13.30
C THR A 103 -0.43 0.43 13.62
N PRO A 104 -0.25 1.72 13.27
CA PRO A 104 0.98 2.44 13.58
C PRO A 104 1.13 2.68 15.08
N SER A 105 2.37 2.61 15.57
CA SER A 105 2.78 2.99 16.92
C SER A 105 3.54 4.31 16.89
N PHE A 106 3.10 5.27 17.69
CA PHE A 106 3.63 6.64 17.70
C PHE A 106 4.64 6.82 18.84
N GLY A 107 5.88 7.11 18.47
CA GLY A 107 6.91 7.64 19.38
C GLY A 107 6.98 9.16 19.29
N LYS A 108 7.92 9.75 20.05
CA LYS A 108 8.11 11.22 20.10
C LYS A 108 8.52 11.80 18.73
N ASP A 109 9.50 11.15 18.09
CA ASP A 109 10.11 11.62 16.82
C ASP A 109 10.12 10.53 15.74
N GLN A 110 9.40 9.42 15.98
CA GLN A 110 9.38 8.27 15.10
C GLN A 110 8.01 7.59 15.10
N VAL A 111 7.70 6.90 14.01
CA VAL A 111 6.48 6.07 13.89
C VAL A 111 6.88 4.69 13.41
N SER A 112 6.49 3.66 14.16
CA SER A 112 6.69 2.27 13.76
C SER A 112 5.41 1.71 13.17
N ILE A 113 5.51 0.97 12.07
CA ILE A 113 4.38 0.29 11.45
C ILE A 113 4.80 -1.11 11.00
N ALA A 114 3.93 -2.09 11.24
CA ALA A 114 4.08 -3.41 10.67
C ALA A 114 3.58 -3.38 9.22
N VAL A 115 4.40 -3.88 8.29
CA VAL A 115 4.14 -3.91 6.85
C VAL A 115 4.25 -5.35 6.40
N ARG A 116 3.15 -5.91 5.90
CA ARG A 116 3.16 -7.18 5.18
C ARG A 116 3.24 -6.91 3.70
N LEU A 117 4.29 -7.42 3.07
CA LEU A 117 4.52 -7.37 1.65
C LEU A 117 4.01 -8.66 1.01
N HIS A 118 3.13 -8.52 0.03
CA HIS A 118 2.65 -9.61 -0.81
C HIS A 118 3.34 -9.45 -2.18
N GLY A 119 4.43 -10.20 -2.36
CA GLY A 119 5.18 -10.22 -3.61
C GLY A 119 4.50 -11.07 -4.69
N GLN A 120 5.17 -11.27 -5.83
CA GLN A 120 4.69 -12.22 -6.84
C GLN A 120 4.94 -13.67 -6.39
N GLY A 121 3.88 -14.37 -5.98
CA GLY A 121 3.91 -15.76 -5.46
C GLY A 121 3.39 -15.88 -4.02
N GLU A 122 3.59 -17.03 -3.36
CA GLU A 122 3.17 -17.24 -1.96
C GLU A 122 4.11 -16.59 -0.92
N TYR A 123 5.11 -15.83 -1.35
CA TYR A 123 6.05 -15.17 -0.45
C TYR A 123 5.44 -13.90 0.16
N ALA A 124 4.83 -14.07 1.34
CA ALA A 124 4.42 -12.97 2.19
C ALA A 124 5.52 -12.69 3.24
N SER A 125 6.11 -11.50 3.22
CA SER A 125 7.13 -11.08 4.20
C SER A 125 6.56 -10.00 5.11
N THR A 126 6.63 -10.21 6.42
CA THR A 126 6.22 -9.20 7.42
C THR A 126 7.45 -8.47 7.94
N LEU A 127 7.46 -7.15 7.72
CA LEU A 127 8.50 -6.22 8.16
C LEU A 127 7.94 -5.30 9.24
N SER A 128 8.75 -4.92 10.21
CA SER A 128 8.51 -3.74 11.04
C SER A 128 9.38 -2.61 10.51
N VAL A 129 8.74 -1.49 10.18
CA VAL A 129 9.36 -0.34 9.52
C VAL A 129 9.22 0.86 10.44
N VAL A 130 10.36 1.46 10.77
CA VAL A 130 10.40 2.68 11.57
C VAL A 130 10.64 3.86 10.64
N TRP A 131 9.73 4.83 10.73
CA TRP A 131 9.78 6.10 10.04
C TRP A 131 10.28 7.19 10.96
N VAL A 132 11.18 8.02 10.46
CA VAL A 132 11.74 9.18 11.15
C VAL A 132 11.49 10.44 10.33
N LEU A 133 11.42 11.60 10.99
CA LEU A 133 11.27 12.88 10.30
C LEU A 133 12.64 13.31 9.75
N GLY A 134 12.82 13.21 8.44
CA GLY A 134 14.04 13.63 7.75
C GLY A 134 14.10 15.14 7.48
N SER A 135 15.20 15.56 6.86
CA SER A 135 15.41 16.94 6.42
C SER A 135 14.26 17.42 5.51
N GLY A 136 13.71 18.61 5.80
CA GLY A 136 12.58 19.17 5.04
C GLY A 136 11.20 18.69 5.49
N GLY A 137 11.09 18.08 6.68
CA GLY A 137 9.81 17.67 7.26
C GLY A 137 9.18 16.44 6.58
N ARG A 138 9.99 15.67 5.85
CA ARG A 138 9.55 14.48 5.14
C ARG A 138 9.80 13.24 5.98
N TRP A 139 8.77 12.40 6.13
CA TRP A 139 8.93 11.07 6.74
C TRP A 139 9.73 10.15 5.82
N MET A 140 10.78 9.54 6.38
CA MET A 140 11.67 8.62 5.68
C MET A 140 11.90 7.36 6.52
N ILE A 141 12.19 6.25 5.86
CA ILE A 141 12.51 4.97 6.51
C ILE A 141 13.85 5.12 7.23
N GLY A 142 13.82 5.01 8.55
CA GLY A 142 15.00 4.98 9.41
C GLY A 142 15.52 3.57 9.64
N SER A 143 14.63 2.58 9.73
CA SER A 143 15.02 1.17 9.84
C SER A 143 13.95 0.22 9.34
N ILE A 144 14.40 -0.96 8.92
CA ILE A 144 13.56 -2.12 8.60
C ILE A 144 14.05 -3.27 9.48
N SER A 145 13.12 -4.05 10.02
CA SER A 145 13.40 -5.32 10.69
C SER A 145 12.43 -6.40 10.24
N SER A 146 12.92 -7.56 9.84
CA SER A 146 12.12 -8.77 9.58
C SER A 146 12.06 -9.63 10.84
N ARG A 147 10.92 -10.26 11.12
CA ARG A 147 10.84 -11.32 12.12
C ARG A 147 11.22 -12.66 11.52
#